data_AF-A0A6N7AKV8-F1
#
_entry.id   AF-A0A6N7AKV8-F1
#
_cell.length_a   1.000
_cell.length_b   1.000
_cell.length_c   1.000
_cell.angle_alpha   90.00
_cell.angle_beta   90.00
_cell.angle_gamma   90.00
#
_symmetry.space_group_name_H-M   'P 1'
#
loop_
_entity.id
_entity.type
_entity.pdbx_description
1 polymer ?
#
loop_
_entity_poly.entity_id
_entity_poly.type
_entity_poly.pdbx_seq_one_letter_code
_entity_poly.pdbx_strand_id
1 'polypeptide(L)'
;MARALHTHSPRRNKPFVTVNCAALSETLLESELFGHEKGAFTGVATERKGRFELAHGGALFLDEIGEISASFQAKLLRVLQEGEFERVGGHKPRAERLLFPGQCA
;
A
#
# COMPACT_ATOMS: atom_id res chain seq x y z
N MET A 1 0.62 -17.56 -7.07
CA MET A 1 -0.37 -17.24 -8.13
C MET A 1 -0.34 -15.76 -8.55
N ALA A 2 -0.31 -14.80 -7.62
CA ALA A 2 -0.33 -13.35 -7.94
C ALA A 2 0.77 -12.89 -8.93
N ARG A 3 2.00 -13.40 -8.81
CA ARG A 3 3.09 -13.09 -9.76
C ARG A 3 2.80 -13.59 -11.18
N ALA A 4 2.15 -14.74 -11.34
CA ALA A 4 1.78 -15.25 -12.65
C ALA A 4 0.72 -14.35 -13.32
N LEU A 5 -0.27 -13.89 -12.56
CA LEU A 5 -1.27 -12.91 -13.04
C LEU A 5 -0.61 -11.60 -13.48
N HIS A 6 0.35 -11.09 -12.69
CA HIS A 6 1.12 -9.89 -13.06
C HIS A 6 1.88 -10.07 -14.38
N THR A 7 2.57 -11.20 -14.54
CA THR A 7 3.37 -11.50 -15.75
C THR A 7 2.51 -11.62 -17.01
N HIS A 8 1.25 -12.06 -16.89
CA HIS A 8 0.30 -12.15 -18.01
C HIS A 8 -0.52 -10.87 -18.22
N SER A 9 -0.37 -9.86 -17.36
CA SER A 9 -1.06 -8.58 -17.49
C SER A 9 -0.33 -7.63 -18.45
N PRO A 10 -1.01 -6.60 -19.01
CA PRO A 10 -0.34 -5.52 -19.73
C PRO A 10 0.67 -4.75 -18.88
N ARG A 11 0.66 -4.93 -17.55
CA ARG A 11 1.56 -4.30 -16.58
C ARG A 11 2.76 -5.17 -16.20
N ARG A 12 3.05 -6.28 -16.91
CA ARG A 12 4.17 -7.18 -16.58
C ARG A 12 5.53 -6.49 -16.40
N ASN A 13 5.77 -5.38 -17.10
CA ASN A 13 7.01 -4.59 -17.03
C ASN A 13 6.99 -3.50 -15.94
N LYS A 14 5.89 -3.39 -15.19
CA LYS A 14 5.70 -2.41 -14.12
C LYS A 14 5.98 -3.05 -12.75
N PRO A 15 6.19 -2.25 -11.69
CA PRO A 15 6.48 -2.77 -10.35
C PRO A 15 5.39 -3.74 -9.87
N PHE A 16 5.83 -4.88 -9.34
CA PHE A 16 4.96 -5.83 -8.65
C PHE A 16 5.40 -5.90 -7.20
N VAL A 17 4.59 -5.33 -6.32
CA VAL A 17 4.89 -5.22 -4.90
C VAL A 17 3.92 -6.12 -4.14
N THR A 18 4.45 -6.95 -3.24
CA THR A 18 3.65 -7.83 -2.38
C THR A 18 3.84 -7.40 -0.93
N VAL A 19 2.75 -7.39 -0.17
CA VAL A 19 2.75 -7.15 1.27
C VAL A 19 1.92 -8.23 1.93
N ASN A 20 2.51 -8.89 2.93
CA ASN A 20 1.79 -9.85 3.77
C ASN A 20 1.31 -9.09 5.02
N CYS A 21 0.00 -8.93 5.13
CA CYS A 21 -0.63 -8.18 6.22
C CYS A 21 -0.58 -8.94 7.56
N ALA A 22 -0.62 -10.28 7.54
CA ALA A 22 -0.54 -11.10 8.75
C ALA A 22 0.87 -11.15 9.37
N ALA A 23 1.90 -10.83 8.59
CA ALA A 23 3.29 -10.89 9.04
C ALA A 23 3.72 -9.67 9.87
N LEU A 24 2.94 -8.59 9.90
CA LEU A 24 3.31 -7.31 10.50
C LEU A 24 2.24 -6.82 11.50
N SER A 25 2.68 -6.11 12.55
CA SER A 25 1.75 -5.39 13.42
C SER A 25 1.09 -4.23 12.67
N GLU A 26 -0.11 -3.81 13.09
CA GLU A 26 -0.88 -2.73 12.44
C GLU A 26 -0.07 -1.45 12.19
N THR A 27 0.72 -1.02 13.18
CA THR A 27 1.60 0.16 13.08
C THR A 27 2.71 0.00 12.05
N LEU A 28 3.32 -1.19 11.95
CA LEU A 28 4.36 -1.49 10.97
C LEU A 28 3.75 -1.67 9.57
N LEU A 29 2.56 -2.26 9.50
CA LEU A 29 1.82 -2.44 8.26
C LEU A 29 1.42 -1.08 7.67
N GLU A 30 0.92 -0.15 8.48
CA GLU A 30 0.68 1.24 8.07
C GLU A 30 1.96 1.90 7.56
N SER A 31 3.04 1.77 8.31
CA SER A 31 4.34 2.35 7.95
C SER A 31 4.92 1.78 6.66
N GLU A 32 4.76 0.47 6.40
CA GLU A 32 5.19 -0.16 5.16
C GLU A 32 4.25 0.21 4.00
N LEU A 33 2.93 0.12 4.16
CA LEU A 33 1.98 0.38 3.08
C LEU A 33 1.96 1.85 2.67
N PHE A 34 1.79 2.75 3.63
CA PHE A 34 1.66 4.19 3.38
C PHE A 34 3.00 4.92 3.41
N GLY A 35 4.03 4.33 4.03
CA GLY A 35 5.27 5.06 4.29
C GLY A 35 5.15 5.94 5.52
N HIS A 36 6.27 6.55 5.90
CA HIS A 36 6.32 7.43 7.06
C HIS A 36 7.23 8.61 6.79
N GLU A 37 6.91 9.75 7.39
CA GLU A 37 7.79 10.91 7.40
C GLU A 37 8.81 10.83 8.55
N LYS A 38 9.89 11.60 8.44
CA LYS A 38 10.88 11.70 9.51
C LYS A 38 10.19 12.23 10.77
N GLY A 39 10.32 11.50 11.88
CA GLY A 39 9.67 11.86 13.15
C GLY A 39 8.24 11.37 13.31
N ALA A 40 7.74 10.52 12.41
CA ALA A 40 6.41 9.91 12.53
C ALA A 40 6.22 9.07 13.80
N PHE A 41 7.30 8.47 14.32
CA PHE A 41 7.35 7.75 15.59
C PHE A 41 8.76 7.80 16.18
N THR A 42 8.89 7.51 17.48
CA THR A 42 10.15 7.56 18.21
C THR A 42 11.17 6.57 17.59
N GLY A 43 12.29 7.09 17.08
CA GLY A 43 13.36 6.29 16.48
C GLY A 43 13.49 6.37 14.95
N VAL A 44 12.63 7.13 14.26
CA VAL A 44 12.73 7.31 12.80
C VAL A 44 13.69 8.45 12.45
N ALA A 45 14.87 8.10 11.95
CA ALA A 45 15.86 9.07 11.48
C ALA A 45 15.58 9.58 10.04
N THR A 46 14.88 8.80 9.23
CA THR A 46 14.71 9.02 7.78
C THR A 46 13.28 8.78 7.35
N GLU A 47 12.76 9.57 6.41
CA GLU A 47 11.50 9.26 5.75
C GLU A 47 11.61 7.99 4.89
N ARG A 48 10.50 7.27 4.71
CA ARG A 48 10.43 6.08 3.88
C ARG A 48 9.16 6.09 3.03
N LYS A 49 9.34 5.81 1.74
CA LYS A 49 8.22 5.66 0.80
C LYS A 49 7.42 4.39 1.10
N GLY A 50 6.11 4.51 1.01
CA GLY A 50 5.20 3.38 1.18
C GLY A 50 5.21 2.41 0.00
N ARG A 51 4.71 1.21 0.24
CA ARG A 51 4.50 0.18 -0.80
C ARG A 51 3.50 0.64 -1.86
N PHE A 52 2.55 1.50 -1.50
CA PHE A 52 1.67 2.15 -2.49
C PHE A 52 2.47 3.00 -3.49
N GLU A 53 3.41 3.82 -3.01
CA GLU A 53 4.31 4.61 -3.89
C GLU A 53 5.22 3.71 -4.73
N LEU A 54 5.73 2.63 -4.12
CA LEU A 54 6.61 1.69 -4.83
C LEU A 54 5.87 0.88 -5.90
N ALA A 55 4.56 0.66 -5.71
CA ALA A 55 3.69 -0.03 -6.65
C ALA A 55 3.10 0.89 -7.74
N HIS A 56 3.49 2.17 -7.76
CA HIS A 56 2.93 3.15 -8.69
C HIS A 56 2.97 2.69 -10.14
N GLY A 57 1.81 2.72 -10.80
CA GLY A 57 1.65 2.30 -12.19
C GLY A 57 1.84 0.81 -12.45
N GLY A 58 2.02 0.00 -11.40
CA GLY A 58 2.15 -1.45 -11.45
C GLY A 58 1.00 -2.15 -10.74
N ALA A 59 1.33 -3.09 -9.85
CA ALA A 59 0.35 -3.81 -9.05
C ALA A 59 0.86 -4.01 -7.61
N LEU A 60 -0.03 -3.78 -6.66
CA LEU A 60 0.16 -4.10 -5.24
C LEU A 60 -0.71 -5.32 -4.90
N PHE A 61 -0.09 -6.36 -4.36
CA PHE A 61 -0.78 -7.52 -3.86
C PHE A 61 -0.76 -7.51 -2.32
N LEU A 62 -1.96 -7.54 -1.73
CA LEU A 62 -2.17 -7.63 -0.30
C LEU A 62 -2.54 -9.07 0.02
N ASP A 63 -1.64 -9.76 0.71
CA ASP A 63 -1.85 -11.13 1.18
C ASP A 63 -2.40 -11.11 2.61
N GLU A 64 -3.24 -12.08 2.95
CA GLU A 64 -3.90 -12.18 4.26
C GLU A 64 -4.63 -10.89 4.70
N ILE A 65 -5.34 -10.27 3.76
CA ILE A 65 -6.14 -9.06 4.04
C ILE A 65 -7.25 -9.29 5.10
N GLY A 66 -7.60 -10.55 5.40
CA GLY A 66 -8.55 -10.89 6.46
C GLY A 66 -8.02 -10.64 7.88
N GLU A 67 -6.69 -10.60 8.06
CA GLU A 67 -6.04 -10.43 9.36
C GLU A 67 -5.85 -8.95 9.76
N ILE A 68 -6.20 -8.00 8.89
CA ILE A 68 -6.11 -6.56 9.21
C ILE A 68 -7.31 -6.11 10.07
N SER A 69 -7.06 -5.15 10.96
CA SER A 69 -8.07 -4.53 11.81
C SER A 69 -9.17 -3.83 11.00
N ALA A 70 -10.38 -3.73 11.58
CA ALA A 70 -11.50 -3.03 10.95
C ALA A 70 -11.19 -1.53 10.68
N SER A 71 -10.39 -0.90 11.54
CA SER A 71 -9.87 0.47 11.33
C SER A 71 -9.01 0.57 10.07
N PHE A 72 -8.12 -0.40 9.86
CA PHE A 72 -7.26 -0.44 8.68
C PHE A 72 -8.06 -0.76 7.41
N GLN A 73 -9.07 -1.64 7.48
CA GLN A 73 -9.99 -1.89 6.36
C GLN A 73 -10.70 -0.62 5.91
N ALA A 74 -11.21 0.18 6.85
CA ALA A 74 -11.87 1.45 6.54
C ALA A 74 -10.90 2.45 5.86
N LYS A 75 -9.66 2.55 6.35
CA LYS A 75 -8.62 3.38 5.70
C LYS A 75 -8.33 2.88 4.29
N LEU A 76 -8.09 1.58 4.11
CA LEU A 76 -7.82 1.00 2.81
C LEU A 76 -8.96 1.23 1.81
N LEU A 77 -10.22 1.09 2.26
CA LEU A 77 -11.40 1.39 1.44
C LEU A 77 -11.42 2.85 1.00
N ARG A 78 -11.07 3.79 1.88
CA ARG A 78 -10.97 5.20 1.52
C ARG A 78 -9.90 5.43 0.45
N VAL A 79 -8.74 4.80 0.59
CA VAL A 79 -7.67 4.85 -0.43
C VAL A 79 -8.14 4.25 -1.75
N LEU A 80 -8.93 3.17 -1.72
CA LEU A 80 -9.48 2.54 -2.92
C LEU A 80 -10.53 3.41 -3.63
N GLN A 81 -11.33 4.17 -2.87
CA GLN A 81 -12.40 5.02 -3.40
C GLN A 81 -11.87 6.37 -3.89
N GLU A 82 -11.05 7.03 -3.08
CA GLU A 82 -10.52 8.37 -3.36
C GLU A 82 -9.25 8.30 -4.22
N GLY A 83 -8.52 7.18 -4.19
CA GLY A 83 -7.22 7.06 -4.85
C GLY A 83 -6.12 7.86 -4.16
N GLU A 84 -6.32 8.25 -2.90
CA GLU A 84 -5.38 9.07 -2.13
C GLU A 84 -5.10 8.43 -0.77
N PHE A 85 -3.86 8.59 -0.27
CA PHE A 85 -3.48 8.18 1.07
C PHE A 85 -2.52 9.19 1.71
N GLU A 86 -2.37 9.11 3.03
CA GLU A 86 -1.45 9.94 3.80
C GLU A 86 -0.34 9.09 4.41
N ARG A 87 0.89 9.63 4.43
CA ARG A 87 2.00 8.98 5.15
C ARG A 87 1.77 9.04 6.64
N VAL A 88 2.26 8.02 7.36
CA VAL A 88 2.24 8.04 8.83
C VAL A 88 3.05 9.25 9.32
N GLY A 89 2.43 10.09 10.14
CA GLY A 89 3.02 11.33 10.67
C GLY A 89 3.10 12.50 9.68
N GLY A 90 2.61 12.34 8.45
CA GLY A 90 2.50 13.42 7.47
C GLY A 90 1.09 14.02 7.45
N HIS A 91 0.98 15.29 7.06
CA HIS A 91 -0.30 15.99 6.90
C HIS A 91 -0.68 16.25 5.43
N LYS A 92 0.05 15.64 4.49
CA LYS A 92 -0.15 15.87 3.06
C LYS A 92 -0.77 14.63 2.40
N PRO A 93 -2.01 14.72 1.88
CA PRO A 93 -2.59 13.65 1.08
C PRO A 93 -1.80 13.49 -0.23
N ARG A 94 -1.59 12.24 -0.61
CA ARG A 94 -0.91 11.84 -1.85
C ARG A 94 -1.87 11.02 -2.69
N ALA A 95 -2.21 11.56 -3.86
CA ALA A 95 -2.98 10.83 -4.86
C ALA A 95 -2.08 9.82 -5.57
N GLU A 96 -2.42 8.55 -5.47
CA GLU A 96 -1.72 7.44 -6.09
C GLU A 96 -2.70 6.62 -6.90
N ARG A 97 -2.52 6.63 -8.22
CA ARG A 97 -3.39 5.88 -9.14
C ARG A 97 -3.02 4.40 -9.09
N LEU A 98 -3.47 3.72 -8.05
CA LEU A 98 -3.30 2.28 -7.84
C LEU A 98 -4.42 1.55 -8.58
N LEU A 99 -4.05 0.80 -9.62
CA LEU A 99 -4.98 -0.04 -10.36
C LEU A 99 -5.02 -1.41 -9.70
N PHE A 100 -5.98 -1.58 -8.80
CA PHE A 100 -6.23 -2.86 -8.15
C PHE A 100 -6.89 -3.84 -9.15
N PRO A 101 -6.65 -5.16 -9.01
CA PRO A 101 -7.14 -6.16 -9.96
C PRO A 101 -8.67 -6.24 -10.13
N GLY A 102 -9.45 -5.48 -9.35
CA GLY A 102 -10.90 -5.34 -9.49
C GLY A 102 -11.40 -4.10 -10.26
N GLN A 103 -10.51 -3.20 -10.72
CA GLN A 103 -10.90 -1.98 -11.46
C GLN A 103 -10.69 -2.09 -12.98
N CYS A 104 -10.50 -3.31 -13.51
CA CYS A 104 -10.61 -3.57 -14.93
C CYS A 104 -12.04 -4.02 -15.23
N ALA A 105 -12.95 -3.06 -15.39
CA ALA A 105 -14.18 -3.20 -16.16
C ALA A 105 -14.24 -2.06 -17.17
#